data_AF-A0A016VC56-F1
#
_entry.id   AF-A0A016VC56-F1
#
_cell.length_a   1.000
_cell.length_b   1.000
_cell.length_c   1.000
_cell.angle_alpha   90.00
_cell.angle_beta   90.00
_cell.angle_gamma   90.00
#
_symmetry.space_group_name_H-M   'P 1'
#
loop_
_entity.id
_entity.type
_entity.pdbx_description
1 polymer ?
#
loop_
_entity_poly.entity_id
_entity_poly.type
_entity_poly.pdbx_seq_one_letter_code
_entity_poly.pdbx_strand_id
1 'polypeptide(L)' 'MTVKVNESSQSYPVTSGVAHGGVLSLILFIIYTSQIPALVSRYDVSFEMFADDIKIYKLNWLNQFK' A
#
# COMPACT_ATOMS: atom_id res chain seq x y z
N MET A 1 -13.61 7.80 -12.56
CA MET A 1 -14.64 6.81 -12.95
C MET A 1 -15.93 7.58 -13.15
N THR A 2 -16.29 7.85 -14.40
CA THR A 2 -17.46 8.66 -14.75
C THR A 2 -18.24 7.87 -15.79
N VAL A 3 -19.48 7.50 -15.46
CA VAL A 3 -20.40 6.87 -16.40
C VAL A 3 -21.29 7.96 -16.98
N LYS A 4 -21.08 8.29 -18.26
CA LYS A 4 -22.06 9.00 -19.08
C LYS A 4 -22.92 7.94 -19.79
N VAL A 5 -24.24 8.02 -19.64
CA VAL A 5 -25.19 7.20 -20.39
C VAL A 5 -25.41 7.86 -21.76
N ASN A 6 -25.45 7.05 -22.83
CA ASN A 6 -25.52 7.37 -24.28
C ASN A 6 -24.23 7.58 -25.09
N GLU A 7 -23.04 7.31 -24.55
CA GLU A 7 -21.79 7.23 -25.34
C GLU A 7 -21.04 5.93 -25.05
N SER A 8 -20.45 5.30 -26.06
CA SER A 8 -19.65 4.07 -25.91
C SER A 8 -18.33 4.37 -25.20
N SER A 9 -17.93 3.55 -24.23
CA SER A 9 -16.63 3.69 -23.57
C SER A 9 -15.48 3.39 -24.53
N GLN A 10 -14.40 4.16 -24.44
CA GLN A 10 -13.14 3.85 -25.10
C GLN A 10 -12.23 3.05 -24.16
N SER A 11 -11.55 2.05 -24.69
CA SER A 11 -10.55 1.28 -23.95
C SER A 11 -9.22 2.03 -23.96
N TYR A 12 -8.61 2.18 -22.79
CA TYR A 12 -7.30 2.77 -22.63
C TYR A 12 -6.35 1.75 -22.01
N PRO A 13 -5.11 1.64 -22.49
CA PRO A 13 -4.13 0.74 -21.89
C PRO A 13 -3.83 1.19 -20.46
N VAL A 14 -3.88 0.23 -19.53
CA VAL A 14 -3.47 0.46 -18.13
C VAL A 14 -1.95 0.41 -18.09
N THR A 15 -1.31 1.56 -17.95
CA THR A 15 0.16 1.69 -17.91
C THR A 15 0.75 1.47 -16.52
N SER A 16 -0.09 1.47 -15.48
CA SER A 16 0.32 1.33 -14.09
C SER A 16 -0.82 0.82 -13.21
N GLY A 17 -0.47 0.20 -12.09
CA GLY A 17 -1.43 -0.32 -11.13
C GLY A 17 -1.86 -1.75 -11.46
N VAL A 18 -2.69 -2.32 -10.60
CA VAL A 18 -3.21 -3.69 -10.78
C VAL A 18 -4.73 -3.63 -10.77
N ALA A 19 -5.36 -4.44 -11.62
CA ALA A 19 -6.82 -4.48 -11.72
C ALA A 19 -7.45 -4.83 -10.36
N HIS A 20 -8.38 -3.99 -9.90
CA HIS A 20 -9.07 -4.20 -8.63
C HIS A 20 -9.99 -5.43 -8.74
N GLY A 21 -9.97 -6.32 -7.74
CA GLY A 21 -10.83 -7.51 -7.70
C GLY A 21 -10.25 -8.78 -8.33
N GLY A 22 -9.02 -8.73 -8.86
CA GLY A 22 -8.29 -9.94 -9.27
C GLY A 22 -7.65 -10.64 -8.07
N VAL A 23 -7.74 -11.98 -8.00
CA VAL A 23 -7.08 -12.79 -6.95
C VAL A 23 -5.56 -12.57 -6.98
N LEU A 24 -4.98 -12.43 -8.17
CA LEU A 24 -3.55 -12.19 -8.36
C LEU A 24 -3.12 -10.79 -7.92
N SER A 25 -4.05 -9.83 -7.87
CA SER A 25 -3.74 -8.43 -7.60
C SER A 25 -3.20 -8.21 -6.20
N LEU A 26 -3.75 -8.92 -5.21
CA LEU A 26 -3.26 -8.88 -3.84
C LEU A 26 -1.85 -9.47 -3.72
N ILE A 27 -1.58 -10.57 -4.42
CA ILE A 27 -0.26 -11.23 -4.40
C ILE A 27 0.79 -10.31 -5.04
N LEU A 28 0.48 -9.71 -6.20
CA LEU A 28 1.36 -8.75 -6.87
C LEU A 28 1.63 -7.54 -5.96
N PHE A 29 0.62 -7.07 -5.25
CA PHE A 29 0.78 -5.97 -4.30
C PHE A 29 1.70 -6.35 -3.13
N ILE A 30 1.53 -7.53 -2.52
CA ILE A 30 2.41 -8.03 -1.45
C ILE A 30 3.86 -8.17 -1.92
N ILE A 31 4.07 -8.69 -3.14
CA ILE A 31 5.43 -8.81 -3.71
C ILE A 31 6.04 -7.42 -3.92
N TYR A 32 5.26 -6.47 -4.47
CA TYR A 32 5.69 -5.10 -4.71
C TYR A 32 6.09 -4.38 -3.41
N THR A 33 5.37 -4.60 -2.31
CA THR A 33 5.63 -3.96 -1.01
C THR A 33 6.58 -4.74 -0.09
N SER A 34 7.01 -5.95 -0.49
CA SER A 34 7.83 -6.86 0.33
C SER A 34 9.16 -6.28 0.84
N GLN A 35 9.68 -5.23 0.20
CA GLN A 35 10.93 -4.57 0.59
C GLN A 35 10.76 -3.53 1.71
N ILE A 36 9.53 -3.07 1.95
CA ILE A 36 9.23 -2.03 2.95
C ILE A 36 9.65 -2.45 4.37
N PRO A 37 9.37 -3.69 4.85
CA PRO A 37 9.82 -4.12 6.17
C PRO A 37 11.34 -3.97 6.38
N ALA A 38 12.14 -4.33 5.37
CA ALA A 38 13.61 -4.25 5.43
C ALA A 38 14.14 -2.80 5.32
N LEU A 39 13.35 -1.90 4.75
CA LEU A 39 13.64 -0.46 4.72
C LEU A 39 13.32 0.20 6.07
N VAL A 40 12.17 -0.16 6.66
CA VAL A 40 11.70 0.40 7.93
C VAL A 40 12.52 -0.11 9.11
N SER A 41 13.00 -1.36 9.08
CA SER A 41 13.84 -1.94 10.13
C SER A 41 15.21 -1.25 10.32
N ARG A 42 15.61 -0.39 9.38
CA ARG A 42 16.84 0.43 9.50
C ARG A 42 16.67 1.59 10.49
N TYR A 43 15.44 1.89 10.87
CA TYR A 43 15.11 2.95 11.81
C TYR A 43 14.74 2.32 13.17
N ASP A 44 14.98 3.05 14.25
CA ASP A 44 14.60 2.66 15.61
C ASP A 44 13.09 2.87 15.83
N VAL A 45 12.28 2.09 15.12
CA VAL A 45 10.81 2.12 15.15
C VAL A 45 10.27 0.70 15.12
N SER A 46 9.14 0.48 15.79
CA SER A 46 8.35 -0.74 15.62
C SER A 46 7.35 -0.51 14.50
N PHE A 47 6.97 -1.55 13.77
CA PHE A 47 5.97 -1.42 12.70
C PHE A 47 5.13 -2.69 12.53
N GLU A 48 3.93 -2.52 11.98
CA GLU A 48 3.01 -3.58 11.59
C GLU A 48 2.50 -3.30 10.19
N MET A 49 2.39 -4.34 9.36
CA MET A 49 1.90 -4.23 7.98
C MET A 49 0.83 -5.28 7.72
N PHE A 50 -0.26 -4.89 7.09
CA PHE A 50 -1.33 -5.78 6.64
C PHE A 50 -1.92 -5.26 5.34
N ALA A 51 -1.81 -6.04 4.27
CA ALA A 51 -2.16 -5.59 2.92
C ALA A 51 -1.53 -4.21 2.62
N ASP A 52 -2.32 -3.19 2.30
CA ASP A 52 -1.90 -1.81 2.05
C ASP A 52 -1.72 -0.94 3.30
N ASP A 53 -2.18 -1.41 4.47
CA ASP A 53 -2.04 -0.69 5.72
C ASP A 53 -0.66 -0.90 6.35
N ILE A 54 -0.02 0.21 6.75
CA ILE A 54 1.26 0.23 7.46
C ILE A 54 1.12 1.12 8.69
N LYS A 55 1.43 0.58 9.86
CA LYS A 55 1.49 1.32 11.12
C LYS A 55 2.93 1.36 11.60
N ILE A 56 3.41 2.55 11.94
CA ILE A 56 4.75 2.79 12.48
C ILE A 56 4.62 3.40 13.87
N TYR A 57 5.29 2.79 14.83
CA TYR A 57 5.29 3.18 16.24
C TYR A 57 6.69 3.64 16.62
N LYS A 58 6.78 4.80 17.27
CA LYS A 58 8.03 5.29 17.87
C LYS A 58 7.88 5.26 19.38
N LEU A 59 8.74 4.49 20.06
CA LEU A 59 8.84 4.50 21.52
C LEU A 59 9.53 5.80 21.98
N ASN A 60 8.81 6.92 21.94
CA ASN A 60 9.29 8.19 22.52
C ASN A 60 8.54 8.58 23.80
N TRP A 61 7.78 7.65 24.39
CA TRP A 61 6.92 7.91 25.54
C TRP A 61 7.61 7.78 26.90
N LEU A 62 8.93 7.57 26.94
CA LEU A 62 9.70 7.51 28.20
C LEU A 62 10.64 8.70 28.44
N ASN A 63 10.85 9.56 27.42
CA ASN A 63 11.73 10.73 27.53
C ASN A 63 10.97 12.08 27.67
N GLN A 64 9.65 12.04 27.89
CA GLN A 64 8.83 13.24 28.13
C GLN A 64 8.66 13.57 29.63
N PHE A 65 9.14 12.70 30.53
CA PHE A 65 9.00 12.84 31.99
C PHE A 65 10.34 12.74 32.74
N LYS A 66 11.46 12.96 32.05
CA LYS A 66 12.80 13.08 32.64
C LYS A 66 13.29 14.51 32.46
#